data_AF-A0A0S9M1T6-F1
#
_entry.id   AF-A0A0S9M1T6-F1
#
_cell.length_a   1.000
_cell.length_b   1.000
_cell.length_c   1.000
_cell.angle_alpha   90.00
_cell.angle_beta   90.00
_cell.angle_gamma   90.00
#
_symmetry.space_group_name_H-M   'P 1'
#
loop_
_entity.id
_entity.type
_entity.pdbx_description
1 polymer ?
#
loop_
_entity_poly.entity_id
_entity_poly.type
_entity_poly.pdbx_seq_one_letter_code
_entity_poly.pdbx_strand_id
1 'polypeptide(L)'
;MRFFEYQDQARRATRKLVAGFVLAVLATVAGVHTALALGWLVLRVLFGGDLPFPAYFFSVNVGVTLLLVLGGWWIQTSALHAGAAQRLAHRAGAREARPGLSHAEQRLCNVVDEIAIAAAMPRPQAMVLPRVQGINAFATGWHEDDAVVAVTQGALEKLTREELQGMVAHECSHIHEGDTHLNMQLAGMVSGLELVHDFGITLSERGGLALLVGWPVRMMGSFGWLAGRMLQAAVSRQREFLADARTVQWTRSRDGLGGVLRKAMTEQCLARERRERQRPLHPALHHLLLVSDGGRGSNWFDAHPPLAERVRRIYGRPMPALPLTTIDDGPQARVADRPPPAVQGPFTLV
;
A
#
# COMPACT_ATOMS: atom_id res chain seq x y z
N MET A 1 -12.22 -0.20 -25.66
CA MET A 1 -11.94 -0.59 -24.26
C MET A 1 -13.26 -0.70 -23.53
N ARG A 2 -13.48 -1.78 -22.79
CA ARG A 2 -14.73 -2.01 -22.05
C ARG A 2 -14.57 -1.51 -20.61
N PHE A 3 -14.51 -0.19 -20.45
CA PHE A 3 -14.14 0.45 -19.17
C PHE A 3 -15.05 0.04 -18.01
N PHE A 4 -16.37 0.06 -18.22
CA PHE A 4 -17.35 -0.33 -17.21
C PHE A 4 -17.22 -1.80 -16.80
N GLU A 5 -16.88 -2.70 -17.73
CA GLU A 5 -16.65 -4.11 -17.41
C GLU A 5 -15.43 -4.29 -16.49
N TYR A 6 -14.34 -3.55 -16.73
CA TYR A 6 -13.17 -3.58 -15.86
C TYR A 6 -13.47 -2.98 -14.47
N GLN A 7 -14.25 -1.89 -14.41
CA GLN A 7 -14.68 -1.28 -13.14
C GLN A 7 -15.53 -2.25 -12.31
N ASP A 8 -16.51 -2.89 -12.95
CA ASP A 8 -17.39 -3.84 -12.27
C ASP A 8 -16.65 -5.12 -11.85
N GLN A 9 -15.73 -5.61 -12.67
CA GLN A 9 -14.89 -6.76 -12.32
C GLN A 9 -14.01 -6.43 -11.11
N ALA A 10 -13.35 -5.27 -11.09
CA ALA A 10 -12.53 -4.83 -9.96
C ALA A 10 -13.37 -4.71 -8.68
N ARG A 11 -14.54 -4.07 -8.74
CA ARG A 11 -15.46 -3.92 -7.58
C ARG A 11 -16.00 -5.26 -7.06
N ARG A 12 -16.32 -6.20 -7.97
CA ARG A 12 -16.74 -7.56 -7.57
C ARG A 12 -15.59 -8.35 -6.97
N ALA A 13 -14.38 -8.22 -7.53
CA ALA A 13 -13.19 -8.85 -6.99
C ALA A 13 -12.87 -8.33 -5.59
N THR A 14 -12.89 -7.01 -5.38
CA THR A 14 -12.70 -6.38 -4.06
C THR A 14 -13.70 -6.91 -3.04
N ARG A 15 -15.00 -6.98 -3.37
CA ARG A 15 -16.02 -7.56 -2.46
C ARG A 15 -15.74 -9.02 -2.10
N LYS A 16 -15.36 -9.84 -3.08
CA LYS A 16 -14.98 -11.24 -2.84
C LYS A 16 -13.73 -11.36 -1.96
N LEU A 17 -12.76 -10.48 -2.15
CA LEU A 17 -11.51 -10.48 -1.39
C LEU A 17 -11.71 -9.99 0.06
N VAL A 18 -12.57 -8.99 0.29
CA VAL A 18 -12.98 -8.56 1.63
C VAL A 18 -13.73 -9.68 2.35
N ALA A 19 -14.64 -10.37 1.66
CA ALA A 19 -15.29 -11.57 2.21
C ALA A 19 -14.26 -12.68 2.52
N GLY A 20 -13.26 -12.86 1.65
CA GLY A 20 -12.12 -13.74 1.90
C GLY A 20 -11.33 -13.36 3.15
N PHE A 21 -11.23 -12.07 3.47
CA PHE A 21 -10.57 -11.59 4.68
C PHE A 21 -11.34 -11.99 5.94
N VAL A 22 -12.66 -11.79 5.95
CA VAL A 22 -13.51 -12.25 7.05
C VAL A 22 -13.38 -13.76 7.26
N LEU A 23 -13.37 -14.53 6.16
CA LEU A 23 -13.14 -15.98 6.22
C LEU A 23 -11.75 -16.32 6.77
N ALA A 24 -10.70 -15.58 6.40
CA ALA A 24 -9.35 -15.80 6.93
C ALA A 24 -9.27 -15.53 8.44
N VAL A 25 -9.94 -14.49 8.93
CA VAL A 25 -10.06 -14.22 10.37
C VAL A 25 -10.79 -15.36 11.08
N LEU A 26 -11.95 -15.77 10.57
CA LEU A 26 -12.73 -16.88 11.14
C LEU A 26 -11.94 -18.20 11.14
N ALA A 27 -11.23 -18.49 10.06
CA ALA A 27 -10.38 -19.67 9.94
C ALA A 27 -9.20 -19.62 10.92
N THR A 28 -8.60 -18.44 11.14
CA THR A 28 -7.53 -18.26 12.12
C THR A 28 -8.05 -18.51 13.54
N VAL A 29 -9.19 -17.93 13.90
CA VAL A 29 -9.82 -18.14 15.21
C VAL A 29 -10.18 -19.61 15.42
N ALA A 30 -10.86 -20.23 14.46
CA ALA A 30 -11.24 -21.64 14.54
C ALA A 30 -10.02 -22.56 14.56
N GLY A 31 -8.98 -22.24 13.80
CA GLY A 31 -7.74 -23.00 13.75
C GLY A 31 -6.94 -22.93 15.05
N VAL A 32 -6.77 -21.73 15.63
CA VAL A 32 -6.09 -21.54 16.93
C VAL A 32 -6.84 -22.34 17.99
N HIS A 33 -8.16 -22.25 17.96
CA HIS A 33 -9.03 -22.96 18.88
C HIS A 33 -8.88 -24.48 18.78
N THR A 34 -8.98 -25.01 17.57
CA THR A 34 -8.85 -26.44 17.30
C THR A 34 -7.46 -26.94 17.69
N ALA A 35 -6.41 -26.19 17.35
CA ALA A 35 -5.04 -26.59 17.63
C ALA A 35 -4.74 -26.61 19.14
N LEU A 36 -5.28 -25.66 19.91
CA LEU A 36 -5.17 -25.67 21.38
C LEU A 36 -5.99 -26.79 22.02
N ALA A 37 -7.18 -27.08 21.51
CA ALA A 37 -7.99 -28.20 22.00
C ALA A 37 -7.28 -29.54 21.73
N LEU A 38 -6.69 -29.72 20.56
CA LEU A 38 -5.88 -30.90 20.22
C LEU A 38 -4.63 -31.01 21.10
N GLY A 39 -3.93 -29.89 21.35
CA GLY A 39 -2.79 -29.85 22.27
C GLY A 39 -3.17 -30.30 23.68
N TRP A 40 -4.34 -29.88 24.18
CA TRP A 40 -4.87 -30.33 25.46
C TRP A 40 -5.20 -31.83 25.48
N LEU A 41 -5.80 -32.35 24.41
CA LEU A 41 -6.09 -33.79 24.27
C LEU A 41 -4.80 -34.62 24.28
N VAL A 42 -3.75 -34.16 23.60
CA VAL A 42 -2.43 -34.81 23.62
C VAL A 42 -1.86 -34.83 25.04
N LEU A 43 -1.96 -33.72 25.78
CA LEU A 43 -1.53 -33.65 27.18
C LEU A 43 -2.28 -34.66 28.05
N ARG A 44 -3.61 -34.76 27.87
CA ARG A 44 -4.44 -35.73 28.59
C ARG A 44 -3.97 -37.17 28.36
N VAL A 45 -3.63 -37.52 27.12
CA VAL A 45 -3.12 -38.85 26.77
C VAL A 45 -1.74 -39.10 27.35
N LEU A 46 -0.81 -38.13 27.26
CA LEU A 46 0.57 -38.28 27.73
C LEU A 46 0.68 -38.41 29.26
N PHE A 47 -0.13 -37.68 30.02
CA PHE A 47 -0.08 -37.67 31.48
C PHE A 47 -1.01 -38.70 32.13
N GLY A 48 -1.77 -39.46 31.34
CA GLY A 48 -2.55 -40.63 31.80
C GLY A 48 -3.64 -40.34 32.84
N GLY A 49 -4.05 -39.08 33.02
CA GLY A 49 -5.04 -38.65 34.00
C GLY A 49 -6.33 -38.10 33.39
N ASP A 50 -7.41 -38.08 34.17
CA ASP A 50 -8.64 -37.35 33.84
C ASP A 50 -8.41 -35.85 34.01
N LEU A 51 -7.81 -35.25 32.98
CA LEU A 51 -7.62 -33.80 32.85
C LEU A 51 -8.79 -33.21 32.04
N PRO A 52 -9.91 -32.83 32.67
CA PRO A 52 -10.96 -32.11 31.96
C PRO A 52 -10.42 -30.77 31.45
N PHE A 53 -11.06 -30.22 30.43
CA PHE A 53 -10.75 -28.86 30.00
C PHE A 53 -10.95 -27.89 31.18
N PRO A 54 -10.06 -26.89 31.33
CA PRO A 54 -10.25 -25.85 32.32
C PRO A 54 -11.60 -25.14 32.13
N ALA A 55 -12.19 -24.65 33.22
CA ALA A 55 -13.39 -23.84 33.14
C ALA A 55 -13.15 -22.66 32.18
N TYR A 56 -14.12 -22.38 31.30
CA TYR A 56 -14.06 -21.32 30.30
C TYR A 56 -12.94 -21.44 29.25
N PHE A 57 -12.29 -22.61 29.12
CA PHE A 57 -11.20 -22.82 28.14
C PHE A 57 -11.56 -22.31 26.74
N PHE A 58 -12.73 -22.71 26.24
CA PHE A 58 -13.18 -22.35 24.90
C PHE A 58 -13.51 -20.86 24.75
N SER A 59 -14.23 -20.28 25.72
CA SER A 59 -14.65 -18.87 25.67
C SER A 59 -13.46 -17.92 25.86
N VAL A 60 -12.52 -18.24 26.76
CA VAL A 60 -11.31 -17.44 26.97
C VAL A 60 -10.44 -17.46 25.71
N ASN A 61 -10.25 -18.63 25.09
CA ASN A 61 -9.44 -18.75 23.90
C ASN A 61 -10.01 -17.94 22.71
N VAL A 62 -11.31 -18.06 22.44
CA VAL A 62 -11.99 -17.26 21.43
C VAL A 62 -11.92 -15.77 21.77
N GLY A 63 -12.17 -15.41 23.03
CA GLY A 63 -12.13 -14.02 23.51
C GLY A 63 -10.74 -13.38 23.33
N VAL A 64 -9.67 -14.07 23.73
CA VAL A 64 -8.29 -13.58 23.59
C VAL A 64 -7.90 -13.47 22.12
N THR A 65 -8.24 -14.46 21.29
CA THR A 65 -7.88 -14.42 19.86
C THR A 65 -8.61 -13.27 19.15
N LEU A 66 -9.91 -13.09 19.41
CA LEU A 66 -10.66 -11.96 18.87
C LEU A 66 -10.17 -10.62 19.41
N LEU A 67 -9.79 -10.55 20.68
CA LEU A 67 -9.21 -9.35 21.28
C LEU A 67 -7.90 -8.97 20.57
N LEU A 68 -7.02 -9.93 20.28
CA LEU A 68 -5.78 -9.67 19.55
C LEU A 68 -6.07 -9.18 18.12
N VAL A 69 -6.95 -9.87 17.39
CA VAL A 69 -7.27 -9.50 15.99
C VAL A 69 -7.98 -8.15 15.92
N LEU A 70 -9.07 -7.97 16.66
CA LEU A 70 -9.88 -6.74 16.63
C LEU A 70 -9.18 -5.58 17.33
N GLY A 71 -8.46 -5.85 18.42
CA GLY A 71 -7.65 -4.85 19.13
C GLY A 71 -6.48 -4.38 18.27
N GLY A 72 -5.75 -5.29 17.62
CA GLY A 72 -4.71 -4.93 16.66
C GLY A 72 -5.23 -4.13 15.49
N TRP A 73 -6.38 -4.55 14.92
CA TRP A 73 -7.05 -3.78 13.88
C TRP A 73 -7.42 -2.37 14.33
N TRP A 74 -8.02 -2.23 15.51
CA TRP A 74 -8.39 -0.93 16.07
C TRP A 74 -7.17 -0.03 16.31
N ILE A 75 -6.13 -0.55 16.96
CA ILE A 75 -4.89 0.20 17.26
C ILE A 75 -4.25 0.66 15.95
N GLN A 76 -4.06 -0.24 14.98
CA GLN A 76 -3.41 0.10 13.73
C GLN A 76 -4.24 1.08 12.88
N THR A 77 -5.55 0.88 12.77
CA THR A 77 -6.41 1.81 11.99
C THR A 77 -6.53 3.18 12.64
N SER A 78 -6.60 3.26 13.98
CA SER A 78 -6.62 4.53 14.71
C SER A 78 -5.30 5.30 14.57
N ALA A 79 -4.16 4.60 14.55
CA ALA A 79 -2.85 5.22 14.32
C ALA A 79 -2.73 5.82 12.91
N LEU A 80 -3.47 5.28 11.93
CA LEU A 80 -3.50 5.74 10.55
C LEU A 80 -4.52 6.86 10.28
N HIS A 81 -5.54 7.04 11.14
CA HIS A 81 -6.62 8.03 10.95
C HIS A 81 -6.20 9.49 11.17
N ALA A 82 -5.43 9.78 12.21
CA ALA A 82 -5.22 11.17 12.60
C ALA A 82 -4.16 11.81 11.69
N GLY A 83 -4.52 12.86 10.93
CA GLY A 83 -3.63 13.80 10.21
C GLY A 83 -2.45 13.18 9.46
N ALA A 84 -2.61 11.92 9.04
CA ALA A 84 -1.51 11.09 8.58
C ALA A 84 -1.06 11.54 7.19
N ALA A 85 -1.95 12.06 6.36
CA ALA A 85 -1.67 12.44 4.98
C ALA A 85 -0.53 13.49 4.86
N GLN A 86 -0.76 14.70 5.37
CA GLN A 86 0.28 15.75 5.37
C GLN A 86 1.51 15.37 6.19
N ARG A 87 1.33 14.71 7.35
CA ARG A 87 2.48 14.29 8.17
C ARG A 87 3.33 13.24 7.48
N LEU A 88 2.71 12.30 6.77
CA LEU A 88 3.40 11.26 6.00
C LEU A 88 4.10 11.89 4.80
N ALA A 89 3.46 12.82 4.10
CA ALA A 89 4.07 13.56 3.00
C ALA A 89 5.29 14.37 3.49
N HIS A 90 5.17 15.11 4.60
CA HIS A 90 6.30 15.84 5.17
C HIS A 90 7.42 14.91 5.68
N ARG A 91 7.08 13.78 6.30
CA ARG A 91 8.07 12.74 6.70
C ARG A 91 8.76 12.12 5.50
N ALA A 92 8.08 12.03 4.34
CA ALA A 92 8.67 11.63 3.06
C ALA A 92 9.66 12.67 2.52
N GLY A 93 9.71 13.87 3.10
CA GLY A 93 10.46 15.00 2.58
C GLY A 93 9.72 15.78 1.50
N ALA A 94 8.40 15.60 1.36
CA ALA A 94 7.59 16.39 0.46
C ALA A 94 7.39 17.81 1.01
N ARG A 95 7.34 18.77 0.08
CA ARG A 95 6.95 20.17 0.33
C ARG A 95 5.82 20.56 -0.60
N GLU A 96 5.06 21.59 -0.25
CA GLU A 96 4.11 22.17 -1.20
C GLU A 96 4.79 22.59 -2.51
N ALA A 97 4.07 22.37 -3.60
CA ALA A 97 4.40 22.92 -4.90
C ALA A 97 4.28 24.46 -4.86
N ARG A 98 5.25 25.12 -5.47
CA ARG A 98 5.41 26.58 -5.48
C ARG A 98 5.35 27.04 -6.94
N PRO A 99 4.15 27.28 -7.49
CA PRO A 99 3.97 27.57 -8.91
C PRO A 99 4.70 28.85 -9.36
N GLY A 100 4.97 29.79 -8.46
CA GLY A 100 5.73 31.01 -8.76
C GLY A 100 7.26 30.83 -8.86
N LEU A 101 7.82 29.67 -8.47
CA LEU A 101 9.26 29.42 -8.49
C LEU A 101 9.75 28.63 -9.71
N SER A 102 8.87 27.82 -10.33
CA SER A 102 9.25 26.90 -11.41
C SER A 102 8.07 26.61 -12.33
N HIS A 103 8.31 26.65 -13.64
CA HIS A 103 7.33 26.24 -14.64
C HIS A 103 6.89 24.78 -14.48
N ALA A 104 7.77 23.88 -14.04
CA ALA A 104 7.43 22.49 -13.79
C ALA A 104 6.43 22.34 -12.62
N GLU A 105 6.60 23.14 -11.56
CA GLU A 105 5.67 23.15 -10.42
C GLU A 105 4.36 23.86 -10.76
N GLN A 106 4.41 24.92 -11.58
CA GLN A 106 3.21 25.54 -12.13
C GLN A 106 2.42 24.54 -12.99
N ARG A 107 3.10 23.79 -13.85
CA ARG A 107 2.50 22.71 -14.65
C ARG A 107 1.85 21.65 -13.76
N LEU A 108 2.52 21.23 -12.69
CA LEU A 108 1.94 20.29 -11.73
C LEU A 108 0.64 20.84 -11.12
N CYS A 109 0.64 22.08 -10.63
CA CYS A 109 -0.56 22.69 -10.04
C CYS A 109 -1.71 22.75 -11.06
N ASN A 110 -1.44 23.19 -12.29
CA ASN A 110 -2.45 23.25 -13.35
C ASN A 110 -3.01 21.86 -13.69
N VAL A 111 -2.15 20.84 -13.77
CA VAL A 111 -2.56 19.46 -14.02
C VAL A 111 -3.43 18.92 -12.88
N VAL A 112 -3.09 19.21 -11.63
CA VAL A 112 -3.90 18.82 -10.47
C VAL A 112 -5.29 19.47 -10.54
N ASP A 113 -5.37 20.76 -10.91
CA ASP A 113 -6.64 21.47 -11.08
C ASP A 113 -7.50 20.85 -12.19
N GLU A 114 -6.89 20.56 -13.34
CA GLU A 114 -7.58 19.94 -14.48
C GLU A 114 -8.15 18.56 -14.13
N ILE A 115 -7.37 17.74 -13.43
CA ILE A 115 -7.81 16.41 -13.01
C ILE A 115 -8.90 16.49 -11.94
N ALA A 116 -8.77 17.39 -10.96
CA ALA A 116 -9.81 17.59 -9.95
C ALA A 116 -11.16 17.96 -10.59
N ILE A 117 -11.14 18.85 -11.59
CA ILE A 117 -12.34 19.23 -12.36
C ILE A 117 -12.87 18.02 -13.15
N ALA A 118 -12.01 17.29 -13.87
CA ALA A 118 -12.42 16.15 -14.68
C ALA A 118 -12.99 14.98 -13.86
N ALA A 119 -12.48 14.80 -12.63
CA ALA A 119 -12.94 13.81 -11.67
C ALA A 119 -14.12 14.28 -10.82
N ALA A 120 -14.49 15.56 -10.88
CA ALA A 120 -15.49 16.19 -10.03
C ALA A 120 -15.24 15.97 -8.53
N MET A 121 -13.98 16.15 -8.09
CA MET A 121 -13.54 15.99 -6.71
C MET A 121 -12.93 17.29 -6.16
N PRO A 122 -12.88 17.49 -4.83
CA PRO A 122 -12.10 18.54 -4.20
C PRO A 122 -10.64 18.52 -4.70
N ARG A 123 -10.06 19.72 -4.84
CA ARG A 123 -8.68 19.87 -5.30
C ARG A 123 -7.72 19.34 -4.24
N PRO A 124 -6.94 18.26 -4.51
CA PRO A 124 -5.93 17.82 -3.57
C PRO A 124 -4.75 18.79 -3.54
N GLN A 125 -4.04 18.84 -2.40
CA GLN A 125 -2.85 19.66 -2.23
C GLN A 125 -1.70 19.08 -3.06
N ALA A 126 -1.19 19.87 -4.01
CA ALA A 126 -0.04 19.49 -4.83
C ALA A 126 1.28 19.64 -4.04
N MET A 127 2.04 18.55 -3.94
CA MET A 127 3.33 18.52 -3.27
C MET A 127 4.43 17.95 -4.19
N VAL A 128 5.68 18.30 -3.87
CA VAL A 128 6.87 17.89 -4.61
C VAL A 128 7.84 17.19 -3.66
N LEU A 129 8.42 16.07 -4.10
CA LEU A 129 9.58 15.43 -3.46
C LEU A 129 10.87 15.84 -4.21
N PRO A 130 11.56 16.91 -3.77
CA PRO A 130 12.66 17.51 -4.53
C PRO A 130 13.92 16.63 -4.60
N ARG A 131 14.07 15.68 -3.67
CA ARG A 131 15.28 14.85 -3.53
C ARG A 131 15.17 13.48 -4.21
N VAL A 132 14.06 13.22 -4.91
CA VAL A 132 13.80 11.91 -5.54
C VAL A 132 13.84 12.07 -7.05
N GLN A 133 14.82 11.41 -7.66
CA GLN A 133 15.07 11.48 -9.11
C GLN A 133 14.36 10.37 -9.90
N GLY A 134 13.81 9.37 -9.22
CA GLY A 134 12.94 8.35 -9.84
C GLY A 134 11.61 8.93 -10.29
N ILE A 135 11.00 8.40 -11.35
CA ILE A 135 9.63 8.74 -11.78
C ILE A 135 8.66 8.07 -10.82
N ASN A 136 8.07 8.86 -9.91
CA ASN A 136 7.10 8.34 -8.94
C ASN A 136 6.14 9.42 -8.48
N ALA A 137 5.03 8.98 -7.89
CA ALA A 137 4.08 9.82 -7.18
C ALA A 137 3.39 8.96 -6.11
N PHE A 138 2.75 9.62 -5.16
CA PHE A 138 1.80 8.99 -4.26
C PHE A 138 0.69 9.94 -3.86
N ALA A 139 -0.50 9.39 -3.65
CA ALA A 139 -1.61 10.05 -2.99
C ALA A 139 -1.78 9.60 -1.53
N THR A 140 -2.20 10.53 -0.68
CA THR A 140 -2.59 10.23 0.69
C THR A 140 -3.67 11.20 1.16
N GLY A 141 -4.58 10.76 2.01
CA GLY A 141 -5.78 11.50 2.41
C GLY A 141 -6.77 10.55 3.05
N TRP A 142 -7.45 10.99 4.11
CA TRP A 142 -8.52 10.22 4.74
C TRP A 142 -9.85 10.47 4.03
N HIS A 143 -10.09 11.74 3.69
CA HIS A 143 -11.19 12.22 2.89
C HIS A 143 -10.67 12.91 1.63
N GLU A 144 -11.54 13.16 0.66
CA GLU A 144 -11.13 13.90 -0.54
C GLU A 144 -10.71 15.34 -0.19
N ASP A 145 -11.28 15.91 0.88
CA ASP A 145 -11.04 17.28 1.33
C ASP A 145 -9.67 17.51 1.98
N ASP A 146 -9.02 16.46 2.49
CA ASP A 146 -7.67 16.53 3.10
C ASP A 146 -6.60 15.84 2.25
N ALA A 147 -6.93 15.56 0.99
CA ALA A 147 -6.08 14.79 0.10
C ALA A 147 -4.85 15.57 -0.38
N VAL A 148 -3.75 14.84 -0.50
CA VAL A 148 -2.45 15.30 -0.95
C VAL A 148 -2.00 14.41 -2.11
N VAL A 149 -1.49 15.04 -3.17
CA VAL A 149 -0.81 14.35 -4.27
C VAL A 149 0.63 14.84 -4.32
N ALA A 150 1.57 13.95 -4.04
CA ALA A 150 2.99 14.27 -4.02
C ALA A 150 3.71 13.63 -5.22
N VAL A 151 4.40 14.45 -6.01
CA VAL A 151 5.11 14.03 -7.23
C VAL A 151 6.61 14.20 -7.05
N THR A 152 7.42 13.26 -7.54
CA THR A 152 8.88 13.36 -7.44
C THR A 152 9.46 14.40 -8.39
N GLN A 153 10.64 14.93 -8.05
CA GLN A 153 11.40 15.79 -8.95
C GLN A 153 11.67 15.09 -10.30
N GLY A 154 12.02 13.79 -10.26
CA GLY A 154 12.24 12.99 -11.46
C GLY A 154 11.01 12.90 -12.37
N ALA A 155 9.81 12.80 -11.80
CA ALA A 155 8.57 12.83 -12.58
C ALA A 155 8.33 14.21 -13.21
N LEU A 156 8.58 15.31 -12.47
CA LEU A 156 8.46 16.66 -13.02
C LEU A 156 9.43 16.91 -14.17
N GLU A 157 10.65 16.37 -14.11
CA GLU A 157 11.69 16.59 -15.13
C GLU A 157 11.57 15.67 -16.34
N LYS A 158 11.04 14.45 -16.18
CA LYS A 158 11.06 13.41 -17.23
C LYS A 158 9.71 13.17 -17.89
N LEU A 159 8.60 13.64 -17.30
CA LEU A 159 7.25 13.45 -17.84
C LEU A 159 6.76 14.67 -18.60
N THR A 160 6.26 14.43 -19.81
CA THR A 160 5.54 15.43 -20.58
C THR A 160 4.29 15.86 -19.84
N ARG A 161 3.70 16.99 -20.24
CA ARG A 161 2.45 17.47 -19.64
C ARG A 161 1.35 16.39 -19.66
N GLU A 162 1.21 15.68 -20.78
CA GLU A 162 0.21 14.62 -20.93
C GLU A 162 0.52 13.40 -20.05
N GLU A 163 1.79 13.03 -19.93
CA GLU A 163 2.22 11.94 -19.04
C GLU A 163 2.04 12.31 -17.56
N LEU A 164 2.39 13.54 -17.17
CA LEU A 164 2.16 14.05 -15.83
C LEU A 164 0.67 14.08 -15.49
N GLN A 165 -0.18 14.45 -16.46
CA GLN A 165 -1.63 14.37 -16.32
C GLN A 165 -2.12 12.94 -16.14
N GLY A 166 -1.55 11.97 -16.87
CA GLY A 166 -1.81 10.55 -16.65
C GLY A 166 -1.43 10.07 -15.25
N MET A 167 -0.23 10.41 -14.78
CA MET A 167 0.25 10.07 -13.43
C MET A 167 -0.65 10.68 -12.34
N VAL A 168 -0.92 11.99 -12.42
CA VAL A 168 -1.77 12.67 -11.43
C VAL A 168 -3.20 12.12 -11.43
N ALA A 169 -3.76 11.83 -12.60
CA ALA A 169 -5.08 11.20 -12.70
C ALA A 169 -5.13 9.80 -12.06
N HIS A 170 -4.05 9.02 -12.14
CA HIS A 170 -3.96 7.74 -11.45
C HIS A 170 -4.01 7.91 -9.92
N GLU A 171 -3.18 8.81 -9.38
CA GLU A 171 -3.15 9.11 -7.94
C GLU A 171 -4.48 9.68 -7.43
N CYS A 172 -5.08 10.62 -8.17
CA CYS A 172 -6.41 11.14 -7.85
C CYS A 172 -7.48 10.04 -7.86
N SER A 173 -7.34 9.01 -8.69
CA SER A 173 -8.30 7.90 -8.72
C SER A 173 -8.28 7.07 -7.44
N HIS A 174 -7.13 6.96 -6.77
CA HIS A 174 -7.06 6.28 -5.49
C HIS A 174 -7.76 7.05 -4.38
N ILE A 175 -7.65 8.38 -4.40
CA ILE A 175 -8.37 9.26 -3.47
C ILE A 175 -9.87 9.15 -3.72
N HIS A 176 -10.30 9.37 -4.97
CA HIS A 176 -11.71 9.43 -5.34
C HIS A 176 -12.47 8.12 -5.10
N GLU A 177 -11.82 6.97 -5.31
CA GLU A 177 -12.46 5.67 -5.08
C GLU A 177 -12.28 5.13 -3.66
N GLY A 178 -11.67 5.91 -2.76
CA GLY A 178 -11.48 5.56 -1.35
C GLY A 178 -10.46 4.45 -1.09
N ASP A 179 -9.46 4.31 -1.98
CA ASP A 179 -8.45 3.25 -1.87
C ASP A 179 -7.49 3.46 -0.72
N THR A 180 -7.19 4.72 -0.39
CA THR A 180 -6.39 5.08 0.77
C THR A 180 -7.04 4.53 2.05
N HIS A 181 -8.33 4.78 2.22
CA HIS A 181 -9.13 4.30 3.35
C HIS A 181 -9.20 2.76 3.37
N LEU A 182 -9.54 2.12 2.25
CA LEU A 182 -9.61 0.67 2.15
C LEU A 182 -8.27 -0.01 2.48
N ASN A 183 -7.16 0.50 1.93
CA ASN A 183 -5.82 -0.04 2.17
C ASN A 183 -5.43 0.09 3.64
N MET A 184 -5.76 1.20 4.31
CA MET A 184 -5.53 1.36 5.75
C MET A 184 -6.33 0.36 6.58
N GLN A 185 -7.60 0.14 6.24
CA GLN A 185 -8.43 -0.87 6.90
C GLN A 185 -7.83 -2.28 6.75
N LEU A 186 -7.47 -2.66 5.52
CA LEU A 186 -6.84 -3.96 5.25
C LEU A 186 -5.50 -4.11 5.96
N ALA A 187 -4.66 -3.07 5.94
CA ALA A 187 -3.39 -3.07 6.67
C ALA A 187 -3.61 -3.30 8.17
N GLY A 188 -4.59 -2.61 8.76
CA GLY A 188 -4.94 -2.82 10.16
C GLY A 188 -5.40 -4.25 10.46
N MET A 189 -6.23 -4.83 9.59
CA MET A 189 -6.68 -6.19 9.80
C MET A 189 -5.53 -7.21 9.66
N VAL A 190 -4.59 -6.98 8.75
CA VAL A 190 -3.37 -7.80 8.61
C VAL A 190 -2.51 -7.68 9.86
N SER A 191 -2.33 -6.48 10.42
CA SER A 191 -1.64 -6.29 11.70
C SER A 191 -2.35 -7.00 12.86
N GLY A 192 -3.68 -7.04 12.87
CA GLY A 192 -4.44 -7.84 13.84
C GLY A 192 -4.12 -9.34 13.76
N LEU A 193 -3.98 -9.89 12.56
CA LEU A 193 -3.56 -11.29 12.36
C LEU A 193 -2.08 -11.51 12.72
N GLU A 194 -1.22 -10.52 12.47
CA GLU A 194 0.18 -10.52 12.87
C GLU A 194 0.33 -10.61 14.39
N LEU A 195 -0.47 -9.88 15.17
CA LEU A 195 -0.44 -9.97 16.63
C LEU A 195 -0.73 -11.39 17.16
N VAL A 196 -1.57 -12.17 16.49
CA VAL A 196 -1.81 -13.58 16.86
C VAL A 196 -0.55 -14.42 16.60
N HIS A 197 0.12 -14.19 15.47
CA HIS A 197 1.38 -14.85 15.15
C HIS A 197 2.47 -14.52 16.19
N ASP A 198 2.65 -13.24 16.47
CA ASP A 198 3.68 -12.73 17.39
C ASP A 198 3.42 -13.15 18.83
N PHE A 199 2.15 -13.19 19.25
CA PHE A 199 1.76 -13.75 20.54
C PHE A 199 2.17 -15.22 20.67
N GLY A 200 2.00 -16.01 19.60
CA GLY A 200 2.48 -17.39 19.54
C GLY A 200 4.00 -17.51 19.64
N ILE A 201 4.75 -16.60 19.00
CA ILE A 201 6.22 -16.52 19.14
C ILE A 201 6.59 -16.24 20.59
N THR A 202 6.05 -15.17 21.17
CA THR A 202 6.32 -14.75 22.56
C THR A 202 6.03 -15.88 23.54
N LEU A 203 4.94 -16.61 23.34
CA LEU A 203 4.57 -17.73 24.21
C LEU A 203 5.51 -18.93 24.04
N SER A 204 6.00 -19.17 22.81
CA SER A 204 6.97 -20.23 22.53
C SER A 204 8.32 -19.94 23.20
N GLU A 205 8.77 -18.68 23.19
CA GLU A 205 10.06 -18.28 23.77
C GLU A 205 10.12 -18.43 25.29
N ARG A 206 8.97 -18.42 25.98
CA ARG A 206 8.88 -18.64 27.44
C ARG A 206 9.28 -20.06 27.87
N GLY A 207 9.33 -21.02 26.96
CA GLY A 207 9.75 -22.40 27.26
C GLY A 207 8.75 -23.19 28.12
N GLY A 208 9.14 -24.41 28.50
CA GLY A 208 8.33 -25.29 29.35
C GLY A 208 6.94 -25.61 28.77
N LEU A 209 5.91 -25.62 29.61
CA LEU A 209 4.53 -25.89 29.17
C LEU A 209 3.98 -24.80 28.22
N ALA A 210 4.56 -23.60 28.22
CA ALA A 210 4.13 -22.52 27.33
C ALA A 210 4.40 -22.86 25.85
N LEU A 211 5.44 -23.66 25.55
CA LEU A 211 5.71 -24.14 24.19
C LEU A 211 4.55 -24.94 23.58
N LEU A 212 3.83 -25.71 24.40
CA LEU A 212 2.70 -26.54 23.95
C LEU A 212 1.51 -25.69 23.49
N VAL A 213 1.41 -24.45 23.97
CA VAL A 213 0.38 -23.49 23.59
C VAL A 213 0.92 -22.55 22.49
N GLY A 214 2.18 -22.11 22.63
CA GLY A 214 2.82 -21.16 21.73
C GLY A 214 2.98 -21.68 20.30
N TRP A 215 3.42 -22.93 20.12
CA TRP A 215 3.62 -23.51 18.79
C TRP A 215 2.32 -23.58 17.96
N PRO A 216 1.23 -24.16 18.49
CA PRO A 216 -0.07 -24.17 17.80
C PRO A 216 -0.57 -22.77 17.41
N VAL A 217 -0.49 -21.81 18.34
CA VAL A 217 -0.91 -20.42 18.10
C VAL A 217 -0.03 -19.76 17.03
N ARG A 218 1.29 -19.94 17.12
CA ARG A 218 2.26 -19.41 16.15
C ARG A 218 2.00 -19.94 14.74
N MET A 219 1.76 -21.24 14.60
CA MET A 219 1.50 -21.86 13.30
C MET A 219 0.21 -21.33 12.69
N MET A 220 -0.89 -21.35 13.45
CA MET A 220 -2.16 -20.89 12.91
C MET A 220 -2.19 -19.38 12.67
N GLY A 221 -1.58 -18.60 13.56
CA GLY A 221 -1.38 -17.16 13.39
C GLY A 221 -0.56 -16.86 12.13
N SER A 222 0.51 -17.63 11.86
CA SER A 222 1.31 -17.51 10.64
C SER A 222 0.48 -17.72 9.38
N PHE A 223 -0.35 -18.78 9.35
CA PHE A 223 -1.25 -19.04 8.22
C PHE A 223 -2.25 -17.90 8.02
N GLY A 224 -2.86 -17.43 9.11
CA GLY A 224 -3.78 -16.29 9.09
C GLY A 224 -3.12 -15.02 8.53
N TRP A 225 -1.98 -14.63 9.10
CA TRP A 225 -1.21 -13.46 8.68
C TRP A 225 -0.78 -13.54 7.21
N LEU A 226 -0.25 -14.69 6.78
CA LEU A 226 0.17 -14.90 5.39
C LEU A 226 -1.01 -14.79 4.42
N ALA A 227 -2.15 -15.42 4.75
CA ALA A 227 -3.37 -15.33 3.96
C ALA A 227 -3.88 -13.88 3.89
N GLY A 228 -3.87 -13.16 5.01
CA GLY A 228 -4.22 -11.75 5.08
C GLY A 228 -3.36 -10.88 4.15
N ARG A 229 -2.03 -11.08 4.18
CA ARG A 229 -1.09 -10.38 3.29
C ARG A 229 -1.34 -10.69 1.81
N MET A 230 -1.61 -11.94 1.47
CA MET A 230 -1.92 -12.34 0.08
C MET A 230 -3.24 -11.70 -0.41
N LEU A 231 -4.26 -11.67 0.45
CA LEU A 231 -5.53 -11.03 0.16
C LEU A 231 -5.38 -9.51 0.00
N GLN A 232 -4.66 -8.85 0.90
CA GLN A 232 -4.35 -7.42 0.80
C GLN A 232 -3.64 -7.10 -0.52
N ALA A 233 -2.60 -7.85 -0.87
CA ALA A 233 -1.88 -7.67 -2.13
C ALA A 233 -2.79 -7.91 -3.34
N ALA A 234 -3.68 -8.91 -3.28
CA ALA A 234 -4.66 -9.15 -4.34
C ALA A 234 -5.65 -8.00 -4.49
N VAL A 235 -6.14 -7.40 -3.40
CA VAL A 235 -7.03 -6.23 -3.45
C VAL A 235 -6.31 -5.05 -4.08
N SER A 236 -5.09 -4.75 -3.62
CA SER A 236 -4.27 -3.66 -4.15
C SER A 236 -4.09 -3.78 -5.67
N ARG A 237 -3.75 -4.97 -6.18
CA ARG A 237 -3.61 -5.19 -7.63
C ARG A 237 -4.90 -4.94 -8.42
N GLN A 238 -6.07 -5.27 -7.88
CA GLN A 238 -7.34 -4.98 -8.55
C GLN A 238 -7.65 -3.47 -8.54
N ARG A 239 -7.27 -2.78 -7.46
CA ARG A 239 -7.44 -1.34 -7.34
C ARG A 239 -6.56 -0.56 -8.32
N GLU A 240 -5.35 -1.00 -8.55
CA GLU A 240 -4.44 -0.45 -9.57
C GLU A 240 -5.06 -0.53 -10.97
N PHE A 241 -5.68 -1.66 -11.34
CA PHE A 241 -6.34 -1.78 -12.65
C PHE A 241 -7.57 -0.88 -12.79
N LEU A 242 -8.30 -0.65 -11.69
CA LEU A 242 -9.40 0.30 -11.65
C LEU A 242 -8.89 1.73 -11.82
N ALA A 243 -7.82 2.09 -11.11
CA ALA A 243 -7.16 3.38 -11.24
C ALA A 243 -6.65 3.61 -12.68
N ASP A 244 -5.98 2.62 -13.31
CA ASP A 244 -5.57 2.70 -14.71
C ASP A 244 -6.73 2.99 -15.67
N ALA A 245 -7.88 2.34 -15.44
CA ALA A 245 -9.07 2.54 -16.27
C ALA A 245 -9.69 3.94 -16.06
N ARG A 246 -9.71 4.44 -14.81
CA ARG A 246 -10.19 5.78 -14.45
C ARG A 246 -9.30 6.87 -15.03
N THR A 247 -7.98 6.68 -14.98
CA THR A 247 -7.03 7.59 -15.61
C THR A 247 -7.36 7.81 -17.08
N VAL A 248 -7.50 6.73 -17.86
CA VAL A 248 -7.84 6.84 -19.29
C VAL A 248 -9.22 7.49 -19.50
N GLN A 249 -10.17 7.25 -18.58
CA GLN A 249 -11.49 7.87 -18.62
C GLN A 249 -11.42 9.39 -18.40
N TRP A 250 -10.63 9.86 -17.43
CA TRP A 250 -10.53 11.27 -17.08
C TRP A 250 -9.64 12.05 -18.04
N THR A 251 -8.48 11.51 -18.40
CA THR A 251 -7.55 12.19 -19.33
C THR A 251 -7.97 12.07 -20.78
N ARG A 252 -8.86 11.12 -21.11
CA ARG A 252 -9.22 10.73 -22.49
C ARG A 252 -8.02 10.31 -23.35
N SER A 253 -6.88 10.03 -22.71
CA SER A 253 -5.65 9.59 -23.37
C SER A 253 -5.12 8.31 -22.76
N ARG A 254 -4.78 7.35 -23.64
CA ARG A 254 -4.05 6.15 -23.25
C ARG A 254 -2.55 6.41 -23.09
N ASP A 255 -2.03 7.35 -23.87
CA ASP A 255 -0.60 7.65 -23.93
C ASP A 255 -0.12 8.46 -22.73
N GLY A 256 -1.00 9.19 -22.05
CA GLY A 256 -0.68 9.83 -20.77
C GLY A 256 -0.14 8.81 -19.75
N LEU A 257 -0.98 7.90 -19.26
CA LEU A 257 -0.52 6.88 -18.30
C LEU A 257 0.38 5.82 -18.95
N GLY A 258 0.07 5.42 -20.18
CA GLY A 258 0.88 4.43 -20.90
C GLY A 258 2.33 4.89 -21.09
N GLY A 259 2.56 6.17 -21.37
CA GLY A 259 3.88 6.76 -21.48
C GLY A 259 4.66 6.72 -20.17
N VAL A 260 4.01 7.11 -19.06
CA VAL A 260 4.58 7.02 -17.69
C VAL A 260 5.05 5.60 -17.39
N LEU A 261 4.19 4.60 -17.57
CA LEU A 261 4.52 3.21 -17.26
C LEU A 261 5.66 2.68 -18.14
N ARG A 262 5.68 3.06 -19.42
CA ARG A 262 6.75 2.67 -20.35
C ARG A 262 8.09 3.34 -20.03
N LYS A 263 8.09 4.56 -19.50
CA LYS A 263 9.31 5.22 -18.97
C LYS A 263 9.76 4.60 -17.66
N ALA A 264 8.84 4.27 -16.76
CA ALA A 264 9.12 3.56 -15.52
C ALA A 264 9.75 2.16 -15.78
N MET A 265 9.33 1.46 -16.84
CA MET A 265 9.96 0.21 -17.27
C MET A 265 11.45 0.40 -17.62
N THR A 266 11.79 1.47 -18.33
CA THR A 266 13.18 1.81 -18.65
C THR A 266 13.97 2.11 -17.38
N GLU A 267 13.41 2.87 -16.45
CA GLU A 267 14.05 3.17 -15.17
C GLU A 267 14.30 1.91 -14.31
N GLN A 268 13.34 0.99 -14.26
CA GLN A 268 13.51 -0.32 -13.60
C GLN A 268 14.61 -1.16 -14.26
N CYS A 269 14.74 -1.12 -15.59
CA CYS A 269 15.80 -1.83 -16.31
C CYS A 269 17.18 -1.27 -15.94
N LEU A 270 17.33 0.05 -16.00
CA LEU A 270 18.57 0.74 -15.68
C LEU A 270 18.99 0.54 -14.22
N ALA A 271 18.05 0.59 -13.28
CA ALA A 271 18.32 0.34 -11.86
C ALA A 271 18.85 -1.08 -11.62
N ARG A 272 18.28 -2.08 -12.32
CA ARG A 272 18.74 -3.48 -12.26
C ARG A 272 20.14 -3.66 -12.81
N GLU A 273 20.46 -3.00 -13.93
CA GLU A 273 21.78 -3.04 -14.55
C GLU A 273 22.85 -2.40 -13.66
N ARG A 274 22.55 -1.23 -13.08
CA ARG A 274 23.47 -0.47 -12.22
C ARG A 274 23.66 -1.09 -10.84
N ARG A 275 22.86 -2.10 -10.47
CA ARG A 275 22.75 -2.64 -9.10
C ARG A 275 22.50 -1.56 -8.04
N GLU A 276 22.00 -0.40 -8.46
CA GLU A 276 21.64 0.68 -7.58
C GLU A 276 20.33 0.28 -6.89
N ARG A 277 20.37 0.12 -5.56
CA ARG A 277 19.14 0.20 -4.78
C ARG A 277 18.73 1.66 -4.82
N GLN A 278 17.60 1.98 -5.45
CA GLN A 278 17.01 3.31 -5.28
C GLN A 278 16.92 3.57 -3.79
N ARG A 279 17.28 4.79 -3.37
CA ARG A 279 17.25 5.16 -1.96
C ARG A 279 15.81 4.95 -1.49
N PRO A 280 15.53 3.98 -0.60
CA PRO A 280 14.16 3.63 -0.31
C PRO A 280 13.48 4.87 0.26
N LEU A 281 12.41 5.29 -0.40
CA LEU A 281 11.44 6.18 0.22
C LEU A 281 10.99 5.53 1.54
N HIS A 282 10.59 6.35 2.51
CA HIS A 282 10.24 5.88 3.85
C HIS A 282 9.40 4.58 3.78
N PRO A 283 9.68 3.51 4.55
CA PRO A 283 9.03 2.20 4.42
C PRO A 283 7.49 2.25 4.35
N ALA A 284 6.90 3.20 5.08
CA ALA A 284 5.46 3.49 5.08
C ALA A 284 4.88 3.97 3.72
N LEU A 285 5.71 4.38 2.76
CA LEU A 285 5.29 4.88 1.44
C LEU A 285 5.36 3.80 0.37
N HIS A 286 6.07 2.69 0.60
CA HIS A 286 6.35 1.70 -0.44
C HIS A 286 5.09 1.12 -1.11
N HIS A 287 3.95 1.09 -0.42
CA HIS A 287 2.67 0.61 -0.93
C HIS A 287 1.80 1.71 -1.54
N LEU A 288 2.22 2.97 -1.44
CA LEU A 288 1.52 4.14 -1.99
C LEU A 288 2.18 4.64 -3.29
N LEU A 289 3.34 4.10 -3.64
CA LEU A 289 4.10 4.55 -4.80
C LEU A 289 3.59 3.90 -6.09
N LEU A 290 3.42 4.70 -7.14
CA LEU A 290 2.98 4.26 -8.47
C LEU A 290 3.88 3.16 -9.08
N VAL A 291 5.19 3.25 -8.79
CA VAL A 291 6.19 2.26 -9.23
C VAL A 291 6.86 1.64 -8.01
N SER A 292 6.79 0.31 -7.91
CA SER A 292 7.54 -0.45 -6.91
C SER A 292 8.98 -0.69 -7.36
N ASP A 293 9.88 -0.75 -6.37
CA ASP A 293 11.26 -1.20 -6.55
C ASP A 293 11.25 -2.68 -6.90
N GLY A 294 11.15 -3.01 -8.18
CA GLY A 294 10.88 -4.35 -8.72
C GLY A 294 11.68 -5.47 -8.07
N GLY A 295 11.14 -6.01 -6.99
CA GLY A 295 11.69 -7.07 -6.17
C GLY A 295 11.85 -8.35 -6.96
N ARG A 296 12.92 -9.09 -6.66
CA ARG A 296 13.32 -10.33 -7.34
C ARG A 296 12.54 -11.58 -6.88
N GLY A 297 11.38 -11.45 -6.22
CA GLY A 297 10.70 -12.59 -5.57
C GLY A 297 9.18 -12.50 -5.46
N SER A 298 8.52 -13.57 -5.95
CA SER A 298 7.11 -13.99 -5.81
C SER A 298 5.99 -12.95 -6.01
N ASN A 299 5.37 -13.00 -7.20
CA ASN A 299 4.14 -12.29 -7.64
C ASN A 299 2.95 -12.29 -6.65
N TRP A 300 2.99 -13.10 -5.60
CA TRP A 300 1.87 -13.30 -4.68
C TRP A 300 1.72 -12.14 -3.69
N PHE A 301 2.83 -11.58 -3.20
CA PHE A 301 2.87 -10.50 -2.20
C PHE A 301 3.03 -9.10 -2.79
N ASP A 302 3.21 -8.98 -4.11
CA ASP A 302 3.36 -7.68 -4.76
C ASP A 302 2.03 -6.93 -4.78
N ALA A 303 2.00 -5.76 -4.16
CA ALA A 303 0.82 -4.88 -4.12
C ALA A 303 0.51 -4.24 -5.48
N HIS A 304 1.50 -4.16 -6.37
CA HIS A 304 1.36 -3.60 -7.71
C HIS A 304 1.47 -4.69 -8.78
N PRO A 305 0.59 -4.68 -9.80
CA PRO A 305 0.71 -5.60 -10.91
C PRO A 305 1.94 -5.24 -11.77
N PRO A 306 2.53 -6.21 -12.50
CA PRO A 306 3.68 -5.94 -13.36
C PRO A 306 3.39 -4.82 -14.36
N LEU A 307 4.35 -3.90 -14.58
CA LEU A 307 4.20 -2.77 -15.51
C LEU A 307 3.80 -3.24 -16.92
N ALA A 308 4.41 -4.33 -17.41
CA ALA A 308 4.07 -4.91 -18.71
C ALA A 308 2.60 -5.36 -18.80
N GLU A 309 2.01 -5.83 -17.70
CA GLU A 309 0.60 -6.22 -17.65
C GLU A 309 -0.31 -4.99 -17.69
N ARG A 310 0.02 -3.94 -16.93
CA ARG A 310 -0.71 -2.65 -16.95
C ARG A 310 -0.70 -2.03 -18.35
N VAL A 311 0.48 -1.95 -18.98
CA VAL A 311 0.64 -1.48 -20.36
C VAL A 311 -0.18 -2.32 -21.33
N ARG A 312 -0.13 -3.66 -21.21
CA ARG A 312 -0.93 -4.56 -22.06
C ARG A 312 -2.42 -4.31 -21.92
N ARG A 313 -2.92 -4.04 -20.72
CA ARG A 313 -4.34 -3.70 -20.49
C ARG A 313 -4.71 -2.34 -21.07
N ILE A 314 -3.83 -1.34 -20.94
CA ILE A 314 -4.07 0.01 -21.46
C ILE A 314 -4.12 0.03 -22.99
N TYR A 315 -3.21 -0.68 -23.66
CA TYR A 315 -3.11 -0.66 -25.12
C TYR A 315 -3.83 -1.83 -25.81
N GLY A 316 -4.21 -2.87 -25.08
CA GLY A 316 -4.70 -4.15 -25.63
C GLY A 316 -3.59 -5.01 -26.25
N ARG A 317 -2.33 -4.58 -26.18
CA ARG A 317 -1.15 -5.27 -26.70
C ARG A 317 0.10 -4.88 -25.90
N PRO A 318 1.15 -5.72 -25.88
CA PRO A 318 2.44 -5.32 -25.33
C PRO A 318 2.99 -4.09 -26.08
N MET A 319 3.60 -3.16 -25.36
CA MET A 319 4.27 -1.98 -25.94
C MET A 319 5.70 -1.91 -25.38
N PRO A 320 6.69 -1.47 -26.19
CA PRO A 320 8.07 -1.37 -25.75
C PRO A 320 8.27 -0.22 -24.76
N ALA A 321 9.29 -0.30 -23.92
CA ALA A 321 9.67 0.77 -23.01
C ALA A 321 10.03 2.07 -23.77
N LEU A 322 9.89 3.22 -23.11
CA LEU A 322 10.19 4.54 -23.69
C LEU A 322 11.50 5.11 -23.13
N PRO A 323 12.27 5.87 -23.91
CA PRO A 323 13.47 6.52 -23.41
C PRO A 323 13.16 7.53 -22.30
N LEU A 324 14.08 7.67 -21.35
CA LEU A 324 14.05 8.70 -20.33
C LEU A 324 14.70 9.97 -20.90
N THR A 325 13.88 10.89 -21.38
CA THR A 325 14.33 12.21 -21.84
C THR A 325 13.95 13.24 -20.79
N THR A 326 14.92 14.03 -20.32
CA THR A 326 14.64 15.21 -19.50
C THR A 326 14.05 16.31 -20.37
N ILE A 327 12.95 16.87 -19.90
CA ILE A 327 12.24 17.97 -20.56
C ILE A 327 12.84 19.27 -20.05
N ASP A 328 13.30 20.10 -20.98
CA ASP A 328 13.77 21.43 -20.69
C ASP A 328 12.56 22.38 -20.55
N ASP A 329 12.18 22.66 -19.30
CA ASP A 329 11.10 23.60 -18.96
C ASP A 329 11.60 25.05 -18.77
N GLY A 330 12.83 25.36 -19.21
CA GLY A 330 13.45 26.67 -19.05
C GLY A 330 14.13 26.85 -17.67
N PRO A 331 14.56 28.09 -17.33
CA PRO A 331 15.40 28.33 -16.17
C PRO A 331 14.66 28.01 -14.85
N GLN A 332 15.09 26.94 -14.19
CA GLN A 332 14.62 26.58 -12.86
C GLN A 332 15.36 27.43 -11.80
N ALA A 333 14.63 28.09 -10.90
CA ALA A 333 15.25 28.68 -9.73
C ALA A 333 15.83 27.54 -8.88
N ARG A 334 17.16 27.44 -8.78
CA ARG A 334 17.84 26.45 -7.94
C ARG A 334 17.33 26.62 -6.51
N VAL A 335 16.51 25.68 -6.04
CA VAL A 335 16.09 25.64 -4.64
C VAL A 335 17.34 25.30 -3.83
N ALA A 336 17.89 26.30 -3.15
CA ALA A 336 19.04 26.14 -2.27
C ALA A 336 18.73 25.03 -1.25
N ASP A 337 19.68 24.12 -1.12
CA ASP A 337 19.61 22.91 -0.33
C ASP A 337 19.61 23.27 1.17
N ARG A 338 18.48 23.76 1.71
CA ARG A 338 18.35 23.96 3.16
C ARG A 338 18.09 22.59 3.81
N PRO A 339 18.94 22.17 4.76
CA PRO A 339 18.67 20.96 5.52
C PRO A 339 17.35 21.13 6.28
N PRO A 340 16.59 20.04 6.51
CA PRO A 340 15.37 20.11 7.30
C PRO A 340 15.69 20.65 8.71
N PRO A 341 14.74 21.32 9.38
CA PRO A 341 14.88 21.57 10.81
C PRO A 341 15.13 20.23 11.50
N ALA A 342 16.17 20.16 12.32
CA ALA A 342 16.47 18.98 13.11
C ALA A 342 15.21 18.61 13.89
N VAL A 343 14.65 17.43 13.61
CA VAL A 343 13.60 16.84 14.45
C VAL A 343 14.29 16.47 15.76
N GLN A 344 14.34 17.43 16.68
CA GLN A 344 14.76 17.20 18.05
C GLN A 344 13.60 16.55 18.79
N GLY A 345 13.73 15.26 19.09
CA GLY A 345 12.82 14.54 19.97
C GLY A 345 12.93 13.03 19.80
N PRO A 346 13.30 12.27 20.85
CA PRO A 346 13.35 10.82 20.80
C PRO A 346 11.93 10.29 20.98
N PHE A 347 11.40 9.59 20.00
CA PHE A 347 10.30 8.65 20.23
C PHE A 347 10.64 7.32 19.56
N THR A 348 11.28 6.48 20.35
CA THR A 348 11.29 5.03 20.23
C THR A 348 9.84 4.55 20.15
N LEU A 349 9.49 3.81 19.11
CA LEU A 349 8.32 2.93 19.13
C LEU A 349 8.81 1.51 18.86
N VAL A 350 8.65 0.69 19.90
CA VAL A 350 8.53 -0.77 19.85
C VAL A 350 7.33 -1.12 19.00
#